data_AF-A0A2Z6FAR9-F1
#
_entry.id   AF-A0A2Z6FAR9-F1
#
_cell.length_a   1.000
_cell.length_b   1.000
_cell.length_c   1.000
_cell.angle_alpha   90.00
_cell.angle_beta   90.00
_cell.angle_gamma   90.00
#
_symmetry.space_group_name_H-M   'P 1'
#
loop_
_entity.id
_entity.type
_entity.pdbx_description
1 polymer ?
#
loop_
_entity_poly.entity_id
_entity_poly.type
_entity_poly.pdbx_seq_one_letter_code
_entity_poly.pdbx_strand_id
1 'polypeptide(L)'
;IDGIREAGATEQYIFVEGNSYTGAWTWTDVNDNMKNLEDPQDKIVYQMHQYLDSDGSGTSETCVSGTIGQERVTSATQWLKDNKKVGIIGEFAGGNNDQCKTAVKGMLGISW
;
A
#
# COMPACT_ATOMS: atom_id res chain seq x y z
N ILE A 1 4.15 15.91 8.97
CA ILE A 1 2.97 15.81 9.85
C ILE A 1 2.86 17.08 10.67
N ASP A 2 3.91 17.42 11.43
CA ASP A 2 3.98 18.60 12.30
C ASP A 2 3.50 19.89 11.63
N GLY A 3 4.07 20.25 10.47
CA GLY A 3 3.67 21.47 9.76
C GLY A 3 2.18 21.51 9.36
N ILE A 4 1.54 20.36 9.10
CA ILE A 4 0.09 20.29 8.84
C ILE A 4 -0.69 20.60 10.13
N ARG A 5 -0.25 20.02 11.27
CA ARG A 5 -0.93 20.18 12.55
C ARG A 5 -0.71 21.58 13.14
N GLU A 6 0.49 22.12 13.02
CA GLU A 6 0.83 23.50 13.41
C GLU A 6 0.03 24.55 12.62
N ALA A 7 -0.33 24.26 11.37
CA ALA A 7 -1.21 25.12 10.57
C ALA A 7 -2.69 25.08 11.01
N GLY A 8 -3.05 24.27 12.02
CA GLY A 8 -4.41 24.16 12.56
C GLY A 8 -5.28 23.11 11.88
N ALA A 9 -4.75 22.34 10.92
CA ALA A 9 -5.47 21.23 10.30
C ALA A 9 -5.40 19.98 11.20
N THR A 10 -6.32 19.86 12.16
CA THR A 10 -6.34 18.79 13.18
C THR A 10 -7.37 17.69 12.91
N GLU A 11 -8.30 17.92 11.98
CA GLU A 11 -9.41 17.01 11.75
C GLU A 11 -9.12 15.96 10.67
N GLN A 12 -8.29 16.32 9.69
CA GLN A 12 -8.04 15.54 8.48
C GLN A 12 -7.07 14.39 8.71
N TYR A 13 -7.29 13.29 7.99
CA TYR A 13 -6.30 12.21 7.86
C TYR A 13 -5.07 12.68 7.09
N ILE A 14 -3.92 12.11 7.43
CA ILE A 14 -2.67 12.31 6.70
C ILE A 14 -2.21 10.97 6.16
N PHE A 15 -2.13 10.89 4.84
CA PHE A 15 -1.59 9.72 4.15
C PHE A 15 -0.08 9.89 4.04
N VAL A 16 0.66 8.92 4.56
CA VAL A 16 2.13 8.92 4.55
C VAL A 16 2.62 7.86 3.57
N GLU A 17 3.66 8.20 2.81
CA GLU A 17 4.27 7.32 1.82
C GLU A 17 5.72 7.01 2.22
N GLY A 18 6.14 5.78 1.92
CA GLY A 18 7.49 5.31 2.19
C GLY A 18 8.45 5.51 1.00
N ASN A 19 9.65 4.97 1.14
CA ASN A 19 10.63 4.86 0.06
C ASN A 19 10.26 3.72 -0.91
N SER A 20 11.06 3.56 -1.98
CA SER A 20 10.84 2.56 -3.05
C SER A 20 9.44 2.67 -3.66
N TYR A 21 9.07 3.90 -4.06
CA TYR A 21 7.77 4.20 -4.66
C TYR A 21 6.58 3.76 -3.79
N THR A 22 6.77 3.76 -2.47
CA THR A 22 5.79 3.30 -1.48
C THR A 22 5.20 1.90 -1.78
N GLY A 23 5.95 1.04 -2.48
CA GLY A 23 5.48 -0.24 -2.96
C GLY A 23 5.18 -1.22 -1.82
N ALA A 24 3.97 -1.80 -1.79
CA ALA A 24 3.57 -2.75 -0.75
C ALA A 24 4.47 -4.01 -0.75
N TRP A 25 4.82 -4.52 -1.92
CA TRP A 25 5.67 -5.70 -2.09
C TRP A 25 7.10 -5.56 -1.55
N THR A 26 7.58 -4.34 -1.37
CA THR A 26 8.92 -4.02 -0.84
C THR A 26 8.86 -3.37 0.54
N TRP A 27 7.67 -3.21 1.11
CA TRP A 27 7.46 -2.36 2.28
C TRP A 27 8.31 -2.78 3.48
N THR A 28 8.32 -4.07 3.80
CA THR A 28 9.03 -4.61 4.96
C THR A 28 10.55 -4.55 4.82
N ASP A 29 11.06 -4.41 3.60
CA ASP A 29 12.50 -4.43 3.34
C ASP A 29 13.14 -3.04 3.56
N VAL A 30 12.37 -1.97 3.32
CA VAL A 30 12.93 -0.60 3.28
C VAL A 30 12.19 0.41 4.16
N ASN A 31 10.96 0.12 4.61
CA ASN A 31 10.09 1.11 5.26
C ASN A 31 9.73 0.74 6.72
N ASP A 32 10.41 -0.22 7.35
CA ASP A 32 10.10 -0.62 8.73
C ASP A 32 10.24 0.53 9.75
N ASN A 33 11.12 1.49 9.48
CA ASN A 33 11.27 2.71 10.30
C ASN A 33 10.01 3.60 10.31
N MET A 34 9.13 3.48 9.32
CA MET A 34 7.93 4.31 9.20
C MET A 34 6.94 4.10 10.35
N LYS A 35 7.01 2.97 11.09
CA LYS A 35 6.15 2.71 12.27
C LYS A 35 6.32 3.75 13.40
N ASN A 36 7.44 4.46 13.40
CA ASN A 36 7.81 5.48 14.38
C ASN A 36 7.22 6.87 14.06
N LEU A 37 6.46 7.02 12.97
CA LEU A 37 5.76 8.26 12.70
C LEU A 37 4.67 8.49 13.75
N GLU A 38 4.63 9.72 14.27
CA GLU A 38 3.68 10.17 15.28
C GLU A 38 2.81 11.30 14.72
N ASP A 39 1.53 11.27 15.07
CA ASP A 39 0.58 12.35 14.82
C ASP A 39 -0.21 12.58 16.11
N PRO A 40 -0.21 13.80 16.68
CA PRO A 40 -0.96 14.09 17.90
C PRO A 40 -2.47 13.86 17.75
N GLN A 41 -2.98 13.74 16.53
CA GLN A 41 -4.39 13.46 16.24
C GLN A 41 -4.69 11.99 15.96
N ASP A 42 -3.68 11.12 15.92
CA ASP A 42 -3.79 9.69 15.61
C ASP A 42 -4.53 9.38 14.29
N LYS A 43 -4.22 10.14 13.23
CA LYS A 43 -4.88 10.02 11.90
C LYS A 43 -3.90 9.74 10.76
N ILE A 44 -2.85 8.98 11.05
CA ILE A 44 -1.93 8.48 10.02
C ILE A 44 -2.54 7.28 9.30
N VAL A 45 -2.51 7.31 7.97
CA VAL A 45 -2.76 6.13 7.13
C VAL A 45 -1.54 5.89 6.25
N TYR A 46 -1.05 4.65 6.20
CA TYR A 46 0.11 4.29 5.39
C TYR A 46 -0.37 4.00 3.97
N GLN A 47 -0.14 4.95 3.06
CA GLN A 47 -0.49 4.81 1.65
C GLN A 47 0.61 4.03 0.93
N MET A 48 0.24 2.90 0.35
CA MET A 48 1.11 2.08 -0.47
C MET A 48 0.60 2.00 -1.90
N HIS A 49 1.49 1.70 -2.83
CA HIS A 49 1.16 1.46 -4.24
C HIS A 49 1.41 0.00 -4.58
N GLN A 50 0.65 -0.54 -5.53
CA GLN A 50 0.92 -1.88 -6.03
C GLN A 50 0.46 -2.12 -7.47
N TYR A 51 1.42 -2.31 -8.37
CA TYR A 51 1.17 -2.84 -9.71
C TYR A 51 1.50 -4.33 -9.79
N LEU A 52 1.08 -4.96 -10.88
CA LEU A 52 0.99 -6.42 -11.00
C LEU A 52 1.90 -7.01 -12.09
N ASP A 53 2.59 -6.16 -12.85
CA ASP A 53 3.58 -6.52 -13.85
C ASP A 53 4.92 -6.92 -13.22
N SER A 54 5.83 -7.45 -14.05
CA SER A 54 7.03 -8.18 -13.58
C SER A 54 7.90 -7.40 -12.59
N ASP A 55 8.05 -6.10 -12.80
CA ASP A 55 8.87 -5.21 -11.97
C ASP A 55 8.04 -4.28 -11.06
N GLY A 56 6.71 -4.44 -11.04
CA GLY A 56 5.82 -3.64 -10.22
C GLY A 56 5.77 -2.15 -10.60
N SER A 57 6.24 -1.79 -11.79
CA SER A 57 6.25 -0.39 -12.28
C SER A 57 4.90 0.09 -12.82
N GLY A 58 4.01 -0.84 -13.20
CA GLY A 58 2.75 -0.50 -13.86
C GLY A 58 2.88 -0.08 -15.32
N THR A 59 4.03 -0.34 -15.95
CA THR A 59 4.29 0.05 -17.35
C THR A 59 3.88 -1.01 -18.37
N SER A 60 3.59 -2.24 -17.91
CA SER A 60 3.10 -3.33 -18.75
C SER A 60 1.64 -3.68 -18.47
N GLU A 61 0.88 -3.98 -19.53
CA GLU A 61 -0.49 -4.51 -19.42
C GLU A 61 -0.55 -5.97 -18.92
N THR A 62 0.60 -6.63 -18.80
CA THR A 62 0.71 -8.04 -18.39
C THR A 62 0.89 -8.16 -16.89
N CYS A 63 0.00 -8.87 -16.21
CA CYS A 63 0.20 -9.27 -14.81
C CYS A 63 1.03 -10.55 -14.73
N VAL A 64 1.85 -10.73 -13.70
CA VAL A 64 2.70 -11.92 -13.55
C VAL A 64 1.90 -13.22 -13.44
N SER A 65 0.84 -13.22 -12.64
CA SER A 65 -0.05 -14.38 -12.42
C SER A 65 -1.45 -13.91 -12.01
N GLY A 66 -2.40 -14.84 -11.89
CA GLY A 66 -3.74 -14.57 -11.35
C GLY A 66 -3.78 -14.32 -9.83
N THR A 67 -2.68 -14.53 -9.11
CA THR A 67 -2.59 -14.41 -7.63
C THR A 67 -1.62 -13.32 -7.17
N ILE A 68 -0.82 -12.76 -8.10
CA ILE A 68 0.30 -11.87 -7.77
C ILE A 68 -0.10 -10.66 -6.93
N GLY A 69 -1.31 -10.13 -7.10
CA GLY A 69 -1.79 -8.99 -6.32
C GLY A 69 -1.92 -9.31 -4.83
N GLN A 70 -2.49 -10.47 -4.47
CA GLN A 70 -2.59 -10.91 -3.08
C GLN A 70 -1.20 -11.17 -2.47
N GLU A 71 -0.33 -11.85 -3.23
CA GLU A 71 1.03 -12.19 -2.79
C GLU A 71 1.81 -10.92 -2.43
N ARG A 72 1.75 -9.90 -3.30
CA ARG A 72 2.49 -8.64 -3.15
C ARG A 72 2.02 -7.75 -2.00
N VAL A 73 0.77 -7.88 -1.53
CA VAL A 73 0.27 -7.09 -0.39
C VAL A 73 0.34 -7.84 0.95
N THR A 74 0.69 -9.13 0.95
CA THR A 74 0.60 -9.97 2.15
C THR A 74 1.56 -9.54 3.24
N SER A 75 2.84 -9.30 2.92
CA SER A 75 3.85 -8.88 3.91
C SER A 75 3.54 -7.50 4.50
N ALA A 76 3.16 -6.54 3.66
CA ALA A 76 2.70 -5.23 4.09
C ALA A 76 1.46 -5.30 5.00
N THR A 77 0.49 -6.15 4.66
CA THR A 77 -0.70 -6.37 5.49
C THR A 77 -0.33 -6.90 6.87
N GLN A 78 0.60 -7.86 6.94
CA GLN A 78 1.08 -8.39 8.21
C GLN A 78 1.83 -7.30 9.02
N TRP A 79 2.66 -6.50 8.35
CA TRP A 79 3.36 -5.38 8.98
C TRP A 79 2.39 -4.36 9.59
N LEU A 80 1.29 -4.03 8.91
CA LEU A 80 0.25 -3.15 9.46
C LEU A 80 -0.40 -3.76 10.71
N LYS A 81 -0.73 -5.05 10.69
CA LYS A 81 -1.31 -5.77 11.84
C LYS A 81 -0.37 -5.79 13.04
N ASP A 82 0.89 -6.16 12.83
CA ASP A 82 1.89 -6.28 13.89
C ASP A 82 2.19 -4.94 14.56
N ASN A 83 2.18 -3.86 13.77
CA ASN A 83 2.46 -2.50 14.26
C ASN A 83 1.20 -1.70 14.62
N LYS A 84 0.01 -2.32 14.58
CA LYS A 84 -1.29 -1.70 14.87
C LYS A 84 -1.55 -0.43 14.06
N LYS A 85 -1.23 -0.47 12.77
CA LYS A 85 -1.39 0.64 11.83
C LYS A 85 -2.52 0.36 10.84
N VAL A 86 -3.03 1.42 10.22
CA VAL A 86 -4.01 1.33 9.12
C VAL A 86 -3.36 1.74 7.80
N GLY A 87 -3.74 1.08 6.71
CA GLY A 87 -3.15 1.33 5.40
C GLY A 87 -4.22 1.47 4.31
N ILE A 88 -3.80 2.04 3.19
CA ILE A 88 -4.59 2.17 1.98
C ILE A 88 -3.72 1.87 0.76
N ILE A 89 -4.27 1.18 -0.24
CA ILE A 89 -3.64 1.09 -1.56
C ILE A 89 -4.09 2.31 -2.36
N GLY A 90 -3.21 3.33 -2.44
CA GLY A 90 -3.49 4.60 -3.11
C GLY A 90 -3.41 4.50 -4.63
N GLU A 91 -2.58 3.60 -5.15
CA GLU A 91 -2.44 3.32 -6.58
C GLU A 91 -2.34 1.81 -6.83
N PHE A 92 -3.12 1.31 -7.79
CA PHE A 92 -3.02 -0.04 -8.31
C PHE A 92 -3.68 -0.13 -9.68
N ALA A 93 -3.20 -1.03 -10.54
CA ALA A 93 -3.83 -1.33 -11.82
C ALA A 93 -3.40 -2.69 -12.38
N GLY A 94 -4.13 -3.15 -13.41
CA GLY A 94 -3.75 -4.25 -14.28
C GLY A 94 -4.40 -4.08 -15.65
N GLY A 95 -3.82 -4.71 -16.68
CA GLY A 95 -4.37 -4.63 -18.05
C GLY A 95 -5.76 -5.25 -18.18
N ASN A 96 -6.47 -4.93 -19.26
CA ASN A 96 -7.82 -5.44 -19.55
C ASN A 96 -7.80 -6.87 -20.12
N ASN A 97 -7.30 -7.83 -19.34
CA ASN A 97 -7.24 -9.26 -19.68
C ASN A 97 -7.67 -10.12 -18.48
N ASP A 98 -8.00 -11.39 -18.73
CA ASP A 98 -8.60 -12.26 -17.72
C ASP A 98 -7.66 -12.59 -16.55
N GLN A 99 -6.36 -12.70 -16.81
CA GLN A 99 -5.35 -12.91 -15.77
C GLN A 99 -5.29 -11.71 -14.82
N CYS A 100 -5.18 -10.50 -15.35
CA CYS A 100 -5.15 -9.29 -14.54
C CYS A 100 -6.47 -9.05 -13.78
N LYS A 101 -7.63 -9.30 -14.41
CA LYS A 101 -8.92 -9.24 -13.71
C LYS A 101 -8.98 -10.19 -12.52
N THR A 102 -8.39 -11.38 -12.66
CA THR A 102 -8.30 -12.37 -11.57
C THR A 102 -7.37 -11.87 -10.46
N ALA A 103 -6.20 -11.35 -10.82
CA ALA A 103 -5.22 -10.81 -9.87
C ALA A 103 -5.76 -9.62 -9.08
N VAL A 104 -6.42 -8.65 -9.73
CA VAL A 104 -7.03 -7.50 -9.07
C VAL A 104 -8.16 -7.95 -8.15
N LYS A 105 -9.02 -8.88 -8.58
CA LYS A 105 -10.07 -9.46 -7.71
C LYS A 105 -9.49 -10.16 -6.49
N GLY A 106 -8.41 -10.93 -6.65
CA GLY A 106 -7.72 -11.60 -5.55
C GLY A 106 -7.08 -10.61 -4.56
N MET A 107 -6.52 -9.50 -5.07
CA MET A 107 -5.93 -8.45 -4.23
C MET A 107 -6.97 -7.66 -3.43
N LEU A 108 -8.11 -7.34 -4.05
CA LEU A 108 -9.21 -6.60 -3.41
C LEU A 108 -10.11 -7.50 -2.54
N GLY A 109 -10.13 -8.80 -2.85
CA GLY A 109 -10.94 -9.79 -2.18
C GLY A 109 -10.37 -10.14 -0.81
N ILE A 110 -11.14 -9.88 0.23
CA ILE A 110 -10.88 -10.39 1.58
C ILE A 110 -11.51 -11.78 1.66
N SER A 111 -10.68 -12.82 1.78
CA SER A 111 -11.12 -14.12 2.31
C SER A 111 -11.38 -13.95 3.81
N TRP A 112 -12.66 -13.97 4.21
CA TRP A 112 -13.08 -14.18 5.59
C TRP A 112 -13.05 -15.67 5.93
#